data_AF-A0A928RKA3-F1
#
_entry.id   AF-A0A928RKA3-F1
#
_cell.length_a   1.000
_cell.length_b   1.000
_cell.length_c   1.000
_cell.angle_alpha   90.00
_cell.angle_beta   90.00
_cell.angle_gamma   90.00
#
_symmetry.space_group_name_H-M   'P 1'
#
loop_
_entity.id
_entity.type
_entity.pdbx_description
1 polymer ?
#
loop_
_entity_poly.entity_id
_entity_poly.type
_entity_poly.pdbx_seq_one_letter_code
_entity_poly.pdbx_strand_id
1 'polypeptide(L)' 'MDNKIVFGILCILFNSIGVPCFIQGNVKSGILRIVLGVVTCGIIGFINEIMGIILGIQVLTMSDEEYAEKKGTITKGIPA' A
#
# COMPACT_ATOMS: atom_id res chain seq x y z
N MET A 1 -17.02 0.81 6.26
CA MET A 1 -16.22 1.18 7.45
C MET A 1 -14.81 0.77 7.15
N ASP A 2 -14.18 1.56 6.30
CA ASP A 2 -12.98 1.14 5.63
C ASP A 2 -11.83 1.17 6.63
N ASN A 3 -11.10 0.07 6.70
CA ASN A 3 -9.87 -0.09 7.48
C ASN A 3 -8.73 0.80 6.92
N LYS A 4 -9.04 2.04 6.53
CA LYS A 4 -8.14 3.06 5.99
C LYS A 4 -7.11 3.47 7.01
N ILE A 5 -7.55 3.74 8.25
CA ILE A 5 -6.65 4.07 9.37
C ILE A 5 -5.69 2.90 9.61
N VAL A 6 -6.22 1.67 9.62
CA VAL A 6 -5.42 0.45 9.75
C VAL A 6 -4.44 0.33 8.58
N PHE A 7 -4.88 0.55 7.34
CA PHE A 7 -4.02 0.52 6.15
C PHE A 7 -2.90 1.56 6.23
N GLY A 8 -3.19 2.78 6.68
CA GLY A 8 -2.21 3.85 6.84
C GLY A 8 -1.14 3.51 7.88
N ILE A 9 -1.58 3.04 9.05
CA ILE A 9 -0.68 2.61 10.13
C ILE A 9 0.16 1.40 9.71
N LEU A 10 -0.43 0.45 8.98
CA LEU A 10 0.27 -0.75 8.52
C LEU A 10 1.26 -0.44 7.39
N CYS A 11 1.00 0.57 6.56
CA CYS A 11 1.98 1.10 5.62
C CYS A 11 3.20 1.71 6.31
N ILE A 12 3.01 2.34 7.48
CA ILE A 12 4.12 2.95 8.25
C ILE A 12 4.91 1.87 9.01
N LEU A 13 4.24 0.93 9.66
CA LEU A 13 4.87 -0.06 10.53
C LEU A 13 5.33 -1.34 9.81
N PHE A 14 4.63 -1.76 8.76
CA PHE A 14 4.78 -3.05 8.08
C PHE A 14 5.04 -2.90 6.56
N ASN A 15 5.66 -1.78 6.13
CA ASN A 15 5.91 -1.47 4.73
C ASN A 15 6.61 -2.61 3.96
N SER A 16 7.57 -3.28 4.60
CA SER A 16 8.38 -4.35 3.99
C SER A 16 7.64 -5.69 3.86
N ILE A 17 6.55 -5.89 4.62
CA ILE A 17 5.85 -7.18 4.75
C ILE A 17 4.65 -7.30 3.79
N GLY A 18 4.21 -6.21 3.15
CA GLY A 18 3.18 -6.24 2.08
C GLY A 18 1.74 -6.53 2.54
N VAL A 19 1.51 -6.64 3.85
CA VAL A 19 0.19 -6.81 4.46
C VAL A 19 -0.80 -5.67 4.17
N PRO A 20 -0.40 -4.39 3.95
CA PRO A 20 -1.38 -3.34 3.63
C PRO A 20 -2.23 -3.67 2.40
N CYS A 21 -1.64 -4.24 1.34
CA CYS A 21 -2.38 -4.62 0.14
C CYS A 21 -3.31 -5.84 0.35
N PHE A 22 -3.03 -6.69 1.34
CA PHE A 22 -3.93 -7.79 1.71
C PHE A 22 -5.25 -7.27 2.31
N ILE A 23 -5.22 -6.15 3.03
CA ILE A 23 -6.42 -5.48 3.57
C ILE A 23 -7.34 -4.98 2.45
N GLN A 24 -6.80 -4.80 1.24
CA GLN A 24 -7.60 -4.39 0.08
C GLN A 24 -8.26 -5.56 -0.66
N GLY A 25 -8.02 -6.81 -0.25
CA GLY A 25 -8.60 -8.00 -0.88
C GLY A 25 -8.00 -8.35 -2.26
N ASN A 26 -6.99 -7.60 -2.72
CA ASN A 26 -6.33 -7.84 -3.99
C ASN A 26 -4.95 -8.49 -3.78
N VAL A 27 -4.93 -9.82 -3.91
CA VAL A 27 -3.73 -10.66 -3.74
C VAL A 27 -2.65 -10.32 -4.77
N LYS A 28 -3.02 -9.95 -6.01
CA LYS A 28 -2.06 -9.61 -7.08
C LYS A 28 -1.27 -8.33 -6.73
N SER A 29 -1.96 -7.29 -6.24
CA SER A 29 -1.30 -6.06 -5.81
C SER A 29 -0.41 -6.25 -4.59
N GLY A 30 -0.80 -7.15 -3.67
CA GLY A 30 0.01 -7.49 -2.49
C GLY A 30 1.31 -8.20 -2.86
N ILE A 31 1.26 -9.16 -3.78
CA ILE A 31 2.45 -9.83 -4.29
C ILE A 31 3.37 -8.83 -4.97
N LEU A 32 2.86 -7.93 -5.81
CA LEU A 32 3.66 -6.90 -6.46
C LEU A 32 4.38 -6.00 -5.45
N ARG A 33 3.70 -5.59 -4.37
CA ARG A 33 4.28 -4.75 -3.32
C ARG A 33 5.38 -5.48 -2.55
N ILE A 34 5.21 -6.77 -2.27
CA ILE A 34 6.24 -7.63 -1.64
C ILE A 34 7.43 -7.79 -2.58
N VAL A 35 7.20 -8.09 -3.86
CA VAL A 35 8.27 -8.22 -4.86
C VAL A 35 9.04 -6.91 -5.00
N LEU A 36 8.35 -5.77 -5.07
CA LEU A 36 8.99 -4.45 -5.05
C LEU A 36 9.82 -4.23 -3.78
N GLY A 37 9.30 -4.60 -2.60
CA GLY A 37 10.02 -4.50 -1.33
C GLY A 37 11.29 -5.37 -1.30
N VAL A 38 11.19 -6.62 -1.76
CA VAL A 38 12.30 -7.59 -1.81
C VAL A 38 13.38 -7.15 -2.80
N VAL A 39 12.99 -6.74 -4.01
CA VAL A 39 13.92 -6.23 -5.04
C VAL A 39 14.69 -4.99 -4.55
N THR A 40 14.08 -4.22 -3.66
CA THR A 40 14.61 -2.97 -3.14
C THR A 40 15.61 -3.17 -1.97
N CYS A 41 15.61 -4.34 -1.33
CA CYS A 41 16.22 -4.60 -0.01
C CYS A 41 17.76 -4.46 0.12
N GLY A 42 18.49 -3.99 -0.91
CA GLY A 42 19.95 -3.82 -0.88
C GLY A 42 20.46 -2.37 -0.85
N ILE A 43 19.85 -1.46 -1.64
CA ILE A 43 20.33 -0.06 -1.82
C ILE A 43 19.16 0.93 -1.87
N ILE A 44 17.97 0.48 -2.29
CA ILE A 44 16.78 1.33 -2.50
C ILE A 44 15.87 1.28 -1.25
N GLY A 45 16.21 0.47 -0.24
CA GLY A 45 15.36 0.18 0.93
C GLY A 45 14.90 1.44 1.65
N PHE A 46 15.79 2.42 1.75
CA PHE A 46 15.51 3.73 2.33
C PHE A 46 14.44 4.51 1.56
N ILE A 47 14.47 4.46 0.21
CA ILE A 47 13.46 5.11 -0.64
C ILE A 47 12.10 4.43 -0.46
N ASN A 48 12.06 3.10 -0.34
CA ASN A 48 10.79 2.41 -0.10
C ASN A 48 10.22 2.69 1.27
N GLU A 49 11.06 2.81 2.30
CA GLU A 49 10.63 3.18 3.66
C GLU A 49 9.99 4.57 3.68
N ILE A 50 10.64 5.55 3.03
CA ILE A 50 10.10 6.90 2.83
C ILE A 50 8.78 6.85 2.06
N MET A 51 8.70 6.07 0.96
CA MET A 51 7.47 5.90 0.20
C MET A 51 6.35 5.29 1.04
N GLY A 52 6.65 4.36 1.95
CA GLY A 52 5.69 3.75 2.88
C GLY A 52 5.12 4.76 3.87
N ILE A 53 5.98 5.62 4.42
CA ILE A 53 5.58 6.71 5.31
C ILE A 53 4.71 7.72 4.57
N ILE A 54 5.11 8.14 3.37
CA ILE A 54 4.34 9.09 2.54
C ILE A 54 2.98 8.49 2.17
N LEU A 55 2.92 7.25 1.69
CA LEU A 55 1.66 6.57 1.37
C LEU A 55 0.76 6.40 2.59
N GLY A 56 1.34 6.08 3.75
CA GLY A 56 0.62 5.97 5.01
C GLY A 56 -0.03 7.29 5.41
N ILE A 57 0.73 8.39 5.41
CA ILE A 57 0.24 9.73 5.73
C ILE A 57 -0.80 10.18 4.70
N GLN A 58 -0.54 9.98 3.40
CA GLN A 58 -1.46 10.35 2.33
C GLN A 58 -2.81 9.62 2.45
N VAL A 59 -2.79 8.35 2.87
CA VAL A 59 -4.01 7.59 3.20
C VAL A 59 -4.72 8.16 4.42
N LEU A 60 -3.99 8.62 5.42
CA LEU A 60 -4.60 9.20 6.62
C LEU A 60 -5.20 10.58 6.32
N THR A 61 -4.68 11.31 5.35
CA THR A 61 -5.14 12.67 5.00
C THR A 61 -6.21 12.72 3.91
N MET A 62 -6.32 11.73 3.02
CA MET A 62 -7.40 11.65 2.02
C MET A 62 -8.76 11.35 2.68
N SER A 63 -9.87 11.76 2.07
CA SER A 63 -11.21 11.41 2.57
C SER A 63 -11.53 9.93 2.33
N ASP A 64 -12.45 9.34 3.12
CA ASP A 64 -12.80 7.90 3.01
C ASP A 64 -13.36 7.54 1.63
N GLU A 65 -14.04 8.49 1.00
CA GLU A 65 -14.58 8.38 -0.37
C GLU A 65 -13.47 8.27 -1.42
N GLU A 66 -12.43 9.12 -1.30
CA GLU A 66 -11.27 9.10 -2.19
C GLU A 66 -10.49 7.79 -2.06
N TYR A 67 -10.38 7.25 -0.84
CA TYR A 67 -9.71 5.96 -0.61
C TYR A 67 -10.46 4.81 -1.28
N ALA A 68 -11.79 4.78 -1.16
CA ALA A 68 -12.64 3.77 -1.77
C ALA A 68 -12.60 3.84 -3.30
N GLU A 69 -12.62 5.05 -3.88
CA GLU A 69 -12.48 5.26 -5.31
C GLU A 69 -11.12 4.76 -5.82
N LYS A 70 -10.02 5.14 -5.14
CA LYS A 70 -8.67 4.72 -5.52
C LYS A 70 -8.54 3.19 -5.51
N LYS A 71 -9.08 2.52 -4.47
CA LYS A 71 -9.13 1.05 -4.37
C LYS A 71 -9.76 0.41 -5.61
N GLY A 72 -10.83 1.00 -6.15
CA GLY A 72 -11.51 0.52 -7.36
C GLY A 72 -10.66 0.67 -8.63
N THR A 73 -9.92 1.76 -8.75
CA THR A 73 -9.13 2.06 -9.96
C THR A 73 -7.89 1.19 -10.08
N ILE A 74 -7.19 0.87 -8.99
CA ILE A 74 -6.04 -0.06 -9.03
C ILE A 74 -6.45 -1.49 -9.44
N THR A 75 -7.70 -1.87 -9.23
CA THR A 75 -8.21 -3.20 -9.63
C THR A 75 -8.53 -3.28 -11.12
N LYS A 76 -8.81 -2.15 -11.78
CA LYS A 76 -9.17 -2.08 -13.21
C LYS A 76 -7.99 -1.76 -14.12
N GLY A 77 -6.97 -1.08 -13.61
CA GLY A 77 -5.80 -0.64 -14.40
C GLY A 77 -4.70 -1.69 -14.60
N ILE A 78 -4.72 -2.79 -13.84
CA ILE A 78 -3.79 -3.91 -14.02
C ILE A 78 -4.55 -5.06 -14.67
N PRO A 79 -4.39 -5.28 -15.99
CA PRO A 79 -5.01 -6.43 -16.66
C PRO A 79 -4.52 -7.73 -16.02
N ALA A 80 -5.45 -8.67 -15.91
CA ALA A 80 -5.31 -9.93 -15.19
C ALA A 80 -4.18 -10.83 -15.72
#